data_AF-A0A0C2VM99-F1
#
_entry.id   AF-A0A0C2VM99-F1
#
_cell.length_a   1.000
_cell.length_b   1.000
_cell.length_c   1.000
_cell.angle_alpha   90.00
_cell.angle_beta   90.00
_cell.angle_gamma   90.00
#
_symmetry.space_group_name_H-M   'P 1'
#
loop_
_entity.id
_entity.type
_entity.pdbx_description
1 polymer ?
#
loop_
_entity_poly.entity_id
_entity_poly.type
_entity_poly.pdbx_seq_one_letter_code
_entity_poly.pdbx_strand_id
1 'polypeptide(L)'
;MINFLKKVLIKNRTHDEMLYEYVYDEIEQGIMIKGLWAKALAHSDGNDAKAKSIYLQYRVQSLKDTLESLKIAYNEMSQKTFFEYIKNGFTNSTQATQEIKKTEKPIEKTNNQKEKSENQFNQAREAWRKERKSQNNSIENNSFNKNSHLKKSLKITFALLLFPFFALIIFVFVTR
;
A
#
# COMPACT_ATOMS: atom_id res chain seq x y z
N MET A 1 -3.82 41.84 6.75
CA MET A 1 -4.25 40.42 6.80
C MET A 1 -3.76 39.62 5.59
N ILE A 2 -3.90 40.13 4.36
CA ILE A 2 -3.50 39.43 3.11
C ILE A 2 -2.00 39.06 3.07
N ASN A 3 -1.10 39.92 3.55
CA ASN A 3 0.34 39.66 3.53
C ASN A 3 0.75 38.42 4.36
N PHE A 4 0.03 38.13 5.45
CA PHE A 4 0.29 36.95 6.27
C PHE A 4 -0.03 35.65 5.52
N LEU A 5 -1.19 35.59 4.85
CA LEU A 5 -1.59 34.45 4.03
C LEU A 5 -0.57 34.21 2.90
N LYS A 6 -0.12 35.26 2.22
CA LYS A 6 0.91 35.16 1.19
C LYS A 6 2.22 34.58 1.74
N LYS A 7 2.65 35.02 2.92
CA LYS A 7 3.85 34.50 3.58
C LYS A 7 3.73 33.01 3.91
N VAL A 8 2.58 32.57 4.44
CA VAL A 8 2.32 31.15 4.76
C VAL A 8 2.30 30.30 3.49
N LEU A 9 1.67 30.76 2.42
CA LEU A 9 1.62 30.04 1.14
C LEU A 9 3.01 29.88 0.51
N ILE A 10 3.81 30.95 0.49
CA ILE A 10 5.19 30.90 -0.01
C ILE A 10 5.99 29.89 0.83
N LYS A 11 5.85 29.94 2.15
CA LYS A 11 6.51 29.01 3.07
C LYS A 11 6.13 27.57 2.72
N ASN A 12 4.85 27.24 2.60
CA ASN A 12 4.41 25.88 2.26
C ASN A 12 4.97 25.40 0.92
N ARG A 13 4.98 26.26 -0.11
CA ARG A 13 5.55 25.92 -1.42
C ARG A 13 7.03 25.55 -1.35
N THR A 14 7.83 26.33 -0.63
CA THR A 14 9.27 26.05 -0.47
C THR A 14 9.53 24.72 0.23
N HIS A 15 8.71 24.35 1.22
CA HIS A 15 8.88 23.06 1.91
C HIS A 15 8.42 21.88 1.07
N ASP A 16 7.38 22.05 0.25
CA ASP A 16 6.98 21.04 -0.72
C ASP A 16 8.09 20.84 -1.77
N GLU A 17 8.65 21.92 -2.32
CA GLU A 17 9.79 21.87 -3.26
C GLU A 17 10.98 21.10 -2.65
N MET A 18 11.32 21.35 -1.38
CA MET A 18 12.37 20.63 -0.65
C MET A 18 12.11 19.12 -0.53
N LEU A 19 10.87 18.71 -0.26
CA LEU A 19 10.49 17.29 -0.21
C LEU A 19 10.64 16.62 -1.57
N TYR A 20 10.19 17.31 -2.63
CA TYR A 20 10.30 16.80 -4.00
C TYR A 20 11.75 16.67 -4.44
N GLU A 21 12.61 17.64 -4.10
CA GLU A 21 14.04 17.60 -4.42
C GLU A 21 14.73 16.40 -3.76
N TYR A 22 14.51 16.17 -2.47
CA TYR A 22 15.08 15.02 -1.77
C TYR A 22 14.70 13.69 -2.43
N VAL A 23 13.42 13.54 -2.80
CA VAL A 23 12.93 12.32 -3.44
C VAL A 23 13.45 12.19 -4.87
N TYR A 24 13.61 13.30 -5.58
CA TYR A 24 14.20 13.29 -6.91
C TYR A 24 15.66 12.80 -6.87
N ASP A 25 16.45 13.29 -5.92
CA ASP A 25 17.82 12.80 -5.66
C ASP A 25 17.83 11.29 -5.35
N GLU A 26 16.86 10.80 -4.58
CA GLU A 26 16.70 9.37 -4.26
C GLU A 26 16.50 8.51 -5.54
N ILE A 27 15.74 9.04 -6.51
CA ILE A 27 15.52 8.41 -7.82
C ILE A 27 16.80 8.44 -8.65
N GLU A 28 17.49 9.58 -8.73
CA GLU A 28 18.73 9.71 -9.51
C GLU A 28 19.85 8.81 -8.99
N GLN A 29 19.94 8.65 -7.68
CA GLN A 29 20.89 7.75 -7.01
C GLN A 29 20.48 6.27 -7.08
N GLY A 30 19.25 5.96 -7.50
CA GLY A 30 18.75 4.60 -7.59
C GLY A 30 18.48 3.93 -6.23
N ILE A 31 18.37 4.70 -5.15
CA ILE A 31 18.19 4.21 -3.76
C ILE A 31 16.70 4.12 -3.36
N MET A 32 15.85 3.78 -4.32
CA MET A 32 14.40 3.76 -4.13
C MET A 32 13.94 2.65 -3.18
N ILE A 33 12.89 2.93 -2.40
CA ILE A 33 12.25 1.94 -1.54
C ILE A 33 11.52 0.91 -2.42
N LYS A 34 12.03 -0.32 -2.45
CA LYS A 34 11.55 -1.41 -3.31
C LYS A 34 10.04 -1.60 -3.30
N GLY A 35 9.41 -1.60 -2.11
CA GLY A 35 7.96 -1.78 -1.99
C GLY A 35 7.15 -0.64 -2.60
N LEU A 36 7.62 0.60 -2.42
CA LEU A 36 6.96 1.79 -2.95
C LEU A 36 7.20 1.93 -4.46
N TRP A 37 8.40 1.55 -4.92
CA TRP A 37 8.74 1.44 -6.33
C TRP A 37 7.90 0.39 -7.06
N ALA A 38 7.76 -0.81 -6.50
CA ALA A 38 6.90 -1.85 -7.04
C ALA A 38 5.43 -1.39 -7.12
N LYS A 39 4.95 -0.66 -6.09
CA LYS A 39 3.62 -0.04 -6.13
C LYS A 39 3.51 0.96 -7.28
N ALA A 40 4.51 1.81 -7.48
CA ALA A 40 4.53 2.78 -8.57
C ALA A 40 4.54 2.11 -9.95
N LEU A 41 5.34 1.06 -10.14
CA LEU A 41 5.38 0.25 -11.36
C LEU A 41 4.03 -0.41 -11.68
N ALA A 42 3.36 -0.96 -10.66
CA ALA A 42 2.04 -1.55 -10.83
C ALA A 42 0.98 -0.53 -11.29
N HIS A 43 1.14 0.75 -10.92
CA HIS A 43 0.23 1.83 -11.33
C HIS A 43 0.70 2.57 -12.59
N SER A 44 1.87 2.22 -13.13
CA SER A 44 2.44 2.84 -14.33
C SER A 44 2.24 2.02 -15.60
N ASP A 45 1.54 0.89 -15.53
CA ASP A 45 1.40 -0.06 -16.63
C ASP A 45 2.76 -0.58 -17.13
N GLY A 46 3.76 -0.66 -16.24
CA GLY A 46 5.13 -1.07 -16.56
C GLY A 46 5.97 -0.01 -17.27
N ASN A 47 5.49 1.24 -17.39
CA ASN A 47 6.28 2.34 -17.92
C ASN A 47 7.14 2.97 -16.83
N ASP A 48 8.46 2.94 -16.99
CA ASP A 48 9.42 3.45 -16.01
C ASP A 48 9.35 4.97 -15.80
N ALA A 49 9.16 5.75 -16.86
CA ALA A 49 9.06 7.21 -16.74
C ALA A 49 7.80 7.63 -15.96
N LYS A 50 6.68 6.96 -16.24
CA LYS A 50 5.43 7.12 -15.49
C LYS A 50 5.58 6.61 -14.05
N ALA A 51 6.29 5.50 -13.84
CA ALA A 51 6.57 4.96 -12.51
C ALA A 51 7.39 5.93 -11.66
N LYS A 52 8.41 6.59 -12.22
CA LYS A 52 9.20 7.62 -11.52
C LYS A 52 8.31 8.77 -11.02
N SER A 53 7.40 9.26 -11.87
CA SER A 53 6.45 10.31 -11.47
C SER A 53 5.50 9.86 -10.35
N ILE A 54 4.97 8.64 -10.44
CA ILE A 54 4.08 8.08 -9.41
C ILE A 54 4.85 7.83 -8.10
N TYR A 55 6.08 7.33 -8.19
CA TYR A 55 6.96 7.11 -7.06
C TYR A 55 7.24 8.40 -6.31
N LEU A 56 7.53 9.48 -7.03
CA LEU A 56 7.76 10.81 -6.49
C LEU A 56 6.60 11.24 -5.58
N GLN A 57 5.35 11.08 -6.06
CA GLN A 57 4.15 11.41 -5.29
C GLN A 57 4.00 10.55 -4.03
N TYR A 58 4.13 9.22 -4.19
CA TYR A 58 4.00 8.29 -3.06
C TYR A 58 5.05 8.50 -1.99
N ARG A 59 6.29 8.79 -2.41
CA ARG A 59 7.41 8.95 -1.49
C ARG A 59 7.32 10.28 -0.74
N VAL A 60 6.94 11.37 -1.41
CA VAL A 60 6.66 12.66 -0.75
C VAL A 60 5.56 12.50 0.29
N GLN A 61 4.46 11.81 -0.05
CA GLN A 61 3.39 11.56 0.92
C GLN A 61 3.87 10.71 2.10
N SER A 62 4.61 9.63 1.83
CA SER A 62 5.19 8.78 2.87
C SER A 62 6.12 9.56 3.81
N LEU A 63 6.90 10.52 3.30
CA LEU A 63 7.74 11.38 4.13
C LEU A 63 6.90 12.32 4.99
N LYS A 64 5.86 12.95 4.43
CA LYS A 64 4.91 13.79 5.19
C LYS A 64 4.27 13.01 6.33
N ASP A 65 3.75 11.82 6.04
CA ASP A 65 3.13 10.93 7.03
C ASP A 65 4.13 10.55 8.14
N THR A 66 5.37 10.27 7.77
CA THR A 66 6.43 9.93 8.74
C THR A 66 6.75 11.12 9.64
N LEU A 67 6.94 12.32 9.07
CA LEU A 67 7.24 13.53 9.81
C LEU A 67 6.10 13.92 10.75
N GLU A 68 4.86 13.78 10.29
CA GLU A 68 3.66 14.01 11.10
C GLU A 68 3.55 13.00 12.24
N SER A 69 3.80 11.71 11.98
CA SER A 69 3.79 10.66 13.01
C SER A 69 4.83 10.90 14.11
N LEU A 70 5.98 11.49 13.76
CA LEU A 70 7.04 11.86 14.67
C LEU A 70 6.87 13.26 15.28
N LYS A 71 5.82 14.00 14.89
CA LYS A 71 5.54 15.39 15.28
C LYS A 71 6.72 16.34 15.01
N ILE A 72 7.36 16.17 13.87
CA ILE A 72 8.53 16.97 13.48
C ILE A 72 8.08 18.17 12.66
N ALA A 73 8.33 19.36 13.17
CA ALA A 73 8.12 20.62 12.47
C ALA A 73 9.23 20.85 11.42
N TYR A 74 9.16 20.14 10.30
CA TYR A 74 10.12 20.29 9.20
C TYR A 74 9.95 21.60 8.43
N ASN A 75 8.81 22.27 8.60
CA ASN A 75 8.52 23.59 8.03
C ASN A 75 9.36 24.72 8.65
N GLU A 76 10.14 24.45 9.69
CA GLU A 76 11.05 25.44 10.30
C GLU A 76 12.52 25.09 10.04
N MET A 77 12.76 24.00 9.33
CA MET A 77 14.07 23.42 9.13
C MET A 77 14.73 23.96 7.85
N SER A 78 16.05 24.10 7.87
CA SER A 78 16.83 24.34 6.65
C SER A 78 16.85 23.08 5.78
N GLN A 79 16.91 23.25 4.46
CA GLN A 79 17.03 22.15 3.51
C GLN A 79 18.17 21.19 3.84
N LYS A 80 19.36 21.72 4.13
CA LYS A 80 20.54 20.90 4.44
C LYS A 80 20.30 20.03 5.67
N THR A 81 19.75 20.63 6.73
CA THR A 81 19.46 19.93 7.99
C THR A 81 18.35 18.90 7.81
N PHE A 82 17.36 19.19 6.96
CA PHE A 82 16.30 18.25 6.61
C PHE A 82 16.83 17.02 5.89
N PHE A 83 17.71 17.23 4.91
CA PHE A 83 18.30 16.14 4.13
C PHE A 83 19.19 15.26 4.99
N GLU A 84 20.02 15.86 5.83
CA GLU A 84 20.85 15.14 6.81
C GLU A 84 19.99 14.32 7.77
N TYR A 85 18.89 14.90 8.24
CA TYR A 85 17.97 14.25 9.16
C TYR A 85 17.28 13.02 8.55
N ILE A 86 16.79 13.11 7.30
CA ILE A 86 16.21 11.94 6.62
C ILE A 86 17.29 10.90 6.34
N LYS A 87 18.49 11.32 5.88
CA LYS A 87 19.59 10.41 5.56
C LYS A 87 20.02 9.56 6.76
N ASN A 88 19.93 10.12 7.97
CA ASN A 88 20.22 9.41 9.22
C ASN A 88 19.05 8.51 9.70
N GLY A 89 17.99 8.34 8.90
CA GLY A 89 16.91 7.41 9.18
C GLY A 89 16.03 7.80 10.37
N PHE A 90 15.87 9.11 10.65
CA PHE A 90 15.06 9.63 11.75
C PHE A 90 15.55 9.26 13.16
N THR A 91 16.78 8.73 13.29
CA THR A 91 17.32 8.14 14.53
C THR A 91 17.57 9.13 15.68
N ASN A 92 17.64 10.44 15.40
CA ASN A 92 17.98 11.49 16.37
C ASN A 92 16.77 12.19 17.05
N SER A 93 15.52 11.74 16.83
CA SER A 93 14.31 12.46 17.30
C SER A 93 14.09 12.47 18.83
N THR A 94 14.80 11.64 19.58
CA THR A 94 14.66 11.57 21.05
C THR A 94 15.21 12.81 21.75
N GLN A 95 16.18 13.54 21.16
CA GLN A 95 16.82 14.68 21.82
C GLN A 95 16.15 16.03 21.47
N ALA A 96 15.72 16.23 20.22
CA ALA A 96 15.01 17.46 19.82
C ALA A 96 13.62 17.61 20.48
N THR A 97 12.98 16.49 20.83
CA THR A 97 11.67 16.50 21.51
C THR A 97 11.77 16.85 23.00
N GLN A 98 12.94 16.68 23.63
CA GLN A 98 13.14 16.94 25.07
C GLN A 98 13.32 18.42 25.41
N GLU A 99 13.71 19.25 24.44
CA GLU A 99 13.83 20.70 24.65
C GLU A 99 12.48 21.42 24.50
N ILE A 100 11.56 20.89 23.67
CA ILE A 100 10.20 21.43 23.50
C ILE A 100 9.29 21.06 24.69
N LYS A 101 9.59 19.97 25.41
CA LYS A 101 8.79 19.47 26.54
C LYS A 101 9.03 20.18 27.88
N LYS A 102 9.93 21.17 27.99
CA LYS A 102 10.15 21.91 29.25
C LYS A 102 9.12 23.01 29.54
N THR A 103 8.20 23.30 28.64
CA THR A 103 7.17 24.35 28.82
C THR A 103 5.74 23.82 29.07
N GLU A 104 5.52 22.50 29.16
CA GLU A 104 4.21 21.94 29.49
C GLU A 104 4.24 21.18 30.81
N LYS A 105 3.53 21.71 31.82
CA LYS A 105 3.27 21.05 33.11
C LYS A 105 2.47 19.74 32.93
N PRO A 106 2.59 18.77 33.85
CA PRO A 106 2.23 17.37 33.63
C PRO A 106 0.72 17.14 33.68
N ILE A 107 0.15 16.44 32.68
CA ILE A 107 -1.17 15.81 32.78
C ILE A 107 -0.96 14.30 32.87
N GLU A 108 -1.19 13.79 34.07
CA GLU A 108 -1.19 12.39 34.44
C GLU A 108 -2.57 11.77 34.14
N LYS A 109 -2.57 10.49 33.71
CA LYS A 109 -3.70 9.52 33.58
C LYS A 109 -4.45 9.59 32.23
N THR A 110 -4.48 8.54 31.41
CA THR A 110 -5.20 7.28 31.69
C THR A 110 -4.69 6.12 30.82
N ASN A 111 -3.93 5.18 31.41
CA ASN A 111 -3.43 3.96 30.76
C ASN A 111 -4.50 2.85 30.57
N ASN A 112 -5.71 3.00 31.14
CA ASN A 112 -6.73 1.95 31.10
C ASN A 112 -7.57 1.88 29.80
N GLN A 113 -7.45 2.86 28.90
CA GLN A 113 -8.19 2.84 27.62
C GLN A 113 -7.42 2.18 26.47
N LYS A 114 -6.09 2.19 26.51
CA LYS A 114 -5.24 1.56 25.47
C LYS A 114 -5.32 0.03 25.50
N GLU A 115 -5.21 -0.57 26.68
CA GLU A 115 -5.30 -2.04 26.81
C GLU A 115 -6.66 -2.60 26.38
N LYS A 116 -7.74 -1.85 26.58
CA LYS A 116 -9.10 -2.29 26.20
C LYS A 116 -9.31 -2.23 24.68
N SER A 117 -8.82 -1.18 24.02
CA SER A 117 -8.85 -1.07 22.55
C SER A 117 -7.94 -2.09 21.86
N GLU A 118 -6.79 -2.40 22.47
CA GLU A 118 -5.81 -3.33 21.93
C GLU A 118 -6.28 -4.79 22.08
N ASN A 119 -6.92 -5.12 23.22
CA ASN A 119 -7.54 -6.42 23.42
C ASN A 119 -8.74 -6.66 22.48
N GLN A 120 -9.57 -5.64 22.23
CA GLN A 120 -10.67 -5.75 21.26
C GLN A 120 -10.17 -5.88 19.82
N PHE A 121 -9.11 -5.15 19.46
CA PHE A 121 -8.48 -5.24 18.14
C PHE A 121 -7.82 -6.61 17.91
N ASN A 122 -7.15 -7.16 18.92
CA ASN A 122 -6.53 -8.48 18.85
C ASN A 122 -7.58 -9.60 18.74
N GLN A 123 -8.68 -9.50 19.48
CA GLN A 123 -9.80 -10.44 19.36
C GLN A 123 -10.45 -10.40 17.97
N ALA A 124 -10.67 -9.21 17.40
CA ALA A 124 -11.16 -9.06 16.04
C ALA A 124 -10.19 -9.69 15.03
N ARG A 125 -8.89 -9.41 15.16
CA ARG A 125 -7.85 -9.95 14.27
C ARG A 125 -7.77 -11.48 14.28
N GLU A 126 -7.97 -12.10 15.45
CA GLU A 126 -8.03 -13.56 15.56
C GLU A 126 -9.30 -14.15 14.96
N ALA A 127 -10.45 -13.49 15.13
CA ALA A 127 -11.71 -13.92 14.52
C ALA A 127 -11.61 -13.91 12.98
N TRP A 128 -11.08 -12.83 12.39
CA TRP A 128 -10.80 -12.72 10.95
C TRP A 128 -9.81 -13.78 10.44
N ARG A 129 -8.82 -14.17 11.27
CA ARG A 129 -7.86 -15.23 10.93
C ARG A 129 -8.51 -16.61 10.94
N LYS A 130 -9.45 -16.87 11.85
CA LYS A 130 -10.21 -18.13 11.92
C LYS A 130 -11.23 -18.24 10.79
N GLU A 131 -11.93 -17.16 10.47
CA GLU A 131 -12.87 -17.07 9.33
C GLU A 131 -12.16 -17.37 8.00
N ARG A 132 -10.98 -16.80 7.76
CA ARG A 132 -10.21 -17.12 6.54
C ARG A 132 -9.77 -18.58 6.47
N LYS A 133 -9.46 -19.22 7.60
CA LYS A 133 -9.12 -20.64 7.64
C LYS A 133 -10.34 -21.54 7.40
N SER A 134 -11.53 -21.16 7.88
CA SER A 134 -12.77 -21.90 7.61
C SER A 134 -13.19 -21.78 6.13
N GLN A 135 -12.99 -20.61 5.52
CA GLN A 135 -13.21 -20.42 4.08
C GLN A 135 -12.20 -21.20 3.24
N ASN A 136 -10.93 -21.25 3.63
CA ASN A 136 -9.93 -22.04 2.89
C ASN A 136 -10.19 -23.55 3.01
N ASN A 137 -10.55 -24.06 4.19
CA ASN A 137 -10.91 -25.48 4.37
C ASN A 137 -12.23 -25.86 3.66
N SER A 138 -13.18 -24.94 3.52
CA SER A 138 -14.41 -25.21 2.74
C SER A 138 -14.18 -25.17 1.23
N ILE A 139 -13.20 -24.38 0.75
CA ILE A 139 -12.73 -24.42 -0.65
C ILE A 139 -11.97 -25.73 -0.92
N GLU A 140 -11.13 -26.20 0.02
CA GLU A 140 -10.37 -27.45 -0.12
C GLU A 140 -11.27 -28.70 -0.06
N ASN A 141 -12.28 -28.71 0.81
CA ASN A 141 -13.28 -29.79 0.89
C ASN A 141 -14.26 -29.78 -0.31
N ASN A 142 -14.61 -28.61 -0.87
CA ASN A 142 -15.40 -28.54 -2.11
C ASN A 142 -14.60 -28.88 -3.37
N SER A 143 -13.28 -28.66 -3.35
CA SER A 143 -12.34 -29.13 -4.38
C SER A 143 -12.21 -30.65 -4.37
N PHE A 144 -12.17 -31.28 -3.19
CA PHE A 144 -12.06 -32.74 -3.06
C PHE A 144 -13.39 -33.48 -3.31
N ASN A 145 -14.54 -32.86 -3.03
CA ASN A 145 -15.87 -33.48 -3.26
C ASN A 145 -16.41 -33.27 -4.70
N LYS A 146 -15.89 -32.32 -5.49
CA LYS A 146 -16.27 -32.22 -6.92
C LYS A 146 -15.61 -33.27 -7.81
N ASN A 147 -14.58 -33.97 -7.36
CA ASN A 147 -13.89 -34.99 -8.16
C ASN A 147 -14.35 -36.44 -7.90
N SER A 148 -15.26 -36.67 -6.94
CA SER A 148 -15.86 -38.00 -6.70
C SER A 148 -17.19 -38.19 -7.43
N HIS A 149 -17.92 -37.11 -7.76
CA HIS A 149 -19.25 -37.19 -8.40
C HIS A 149 -19.28 -36.71 -9.87
N LEU A 150 -18.13 -36.42 -10.48
CA LEU A 150 -17.98 -36.12 -11.91
C LEU A 150 -17.36 -37.29 -12.71
N LYS A 151 -17.22 -38.49 -12.12
CA LYS A 151 -16.87 -39.72 -12.86
C LYS A 151 -18.05 -40.67 -13.11
N LYS A 152 -19.27 -40.32 -12.65
CA LYS A 152 -20.47 -41.19 -12.83
C LYS A 152 -21.64 -40.58 -13.61
N SER A 153 -21.62 -39.30 -13.98
CA SER A 153 -22.66 -38.70 -14.85
C SER A 153 -22.13 -38.08 -16.15
N LEU A 154 -20.80 -37.95 -16.31
CA LEU A 154 -20.18 -37.50 -17.57
C LEU A 154 -20.00 -38.62 -18.61
N LYS A 155 -20.74 -39.73 -18.48
CA LYS A 155 -20.87 -40.75 -19.53
C LYS A 155 -22.20 -40.70 -20.28
N ILE A 156 -23.16 -39.88 -19.84
CA ILE A 156 -24.52 -39.89 -20.40
C ILE A 156 -24.90 -38.59 -21.11
N THR A 157 -24.21 -37.46 -20.87
CA THR A 157 -24.50 -36.19 -21.57
C THR A 157 -23.56 -35.84 -22.71
N PHE A 158 -22.43 -36.55 -22.87
CA PHE A 158 -21.52 -36.34 -24.03
C PHE A 158 -21.90 -37.17 -25.27
N ALA A 159 -22.88 -38.07 -25.17
CA ALA A 159 -23.37 -38.88 -26.27
C ALA A 159 -24.46 -38.21 -27.15
N LEU A 160 -24.93 -37.01 -26.78
CA LEU A 160 -26.05 -36.33 -27.48
C LEU A 160 -25.76 -34.91 -27.98
N LEU A 161 -24.55 -34.38 -27.74
CA LEU A 161 -24.14 -33.04 -28.21
C LEU A 161 -23.02 -33.06 -29.26
N LEU A 162 -22.52 -34.24 -29.64
CA LEU A 162 -21.57 -34.43 -30.75
C LEU A 162 -22.21 -34.93 -32.05
N PHE A 163 -23.56 -34.95 -32.14
CA PHE A 163 -24.26 -35.53 -33.30
C PHE A 163 -24.74 -34.59 -34.43
N PRO A 164 -24.70 -33.24 -34.36
CA PRO A 164 -24.98 -32.44 -35.56
C PRO A 164 -23.72 -31.95 -36.30
N PHE A 165 -22.54 -31.94 -35.68
CA PHE A 165 -21.33 -31.38 -36.33
C PHE A 165 -20.60 -32.37 -37.24
N PHE A 166 -20.79 -33.68 -37.08
CA PHE A 166 -20.15 -34.67 -37.96
C PHE A 166 -20.87 -34.87 -39.30
N ALA A 167 -22.17 -34.54 -39.40
CA ALA A 167 -22.93 -34.64 -40.64
C ALA A 167 -22.60 -33.52 -41.64
N LEU A 168 -22.14 -32.36 -41.17
CA LEU A 168 -21.83 -31.21 -42.02
C LEU A 168 -20.44 -31.30 -42.67
N ILE A 169 -19.53 -32.06 -42.08
CA ILE A 169 -18.16 -32.27 -42.62
C ILE A 169 -18.16 -33.29 -43.77
N ILE A 170 -19.05 -34.28 -43.77
CA ILE A 170 -19.12 -35.29 -44.84
C ILE A 170 -19.77 -34.71 -46.12
N PHE A 171 -20.73 -33.79 -46.00
CA PHE A 171 -21.43 -33.21 -47.17
C PHE A 171 -20.53 -32.29 -48.03
N VAL A 172 -19.57 -31.61 -47.41
CA VAL A 172 -18.61 -30.74 -48.14
C VAL A 172 -17.59 -31.54 -48.95
N PHE A 173 -17.32 -32.81 -48.57
CA PHE A 173 -16.31 -33.63 -49.26
C PHE A 173 -16.87 -34.51 -50.39
N VAL A 174 -18.19 -34.73 -50.45
CA VAL A 174 -18.84 -35.55 -51.50
C VAL A 174 -19.28 -34.73 -52.72
N THR A 175 -19.30 -33.40 -52.62
CA THR A 175 -19.78 -32.52 -53.71
C THR A 175 -18.64 -31.77 -54.44
N ARG A 176 -17.41 -32.28 -54.37
CA ARG A 176 -16.27 -31.74 -55.13
C ARG A 176 -15.54 -32.83 -55.90
#